data_AF-A0A6I1NBQ7-F1
#
_entry.id   AF-A0A6I1NBQ7-F1
#
_cell.length_a   1.000
_cell.length_b   1.000
_cell.length_c   1.000
_cell.angle_alpha   90.00
_cell.angle_beta   90.00
_cell.angle_gamma   90.00
#
_symmetry.space_group_name_H-M   'P 1'
#
loop_
_entity.id
_entity.type
_entity.pdbx_description
1 polymer ?
#
loop_
_entity_poly.entity_id
_entity_poly.type
_entity_poly.pdbx_seq_one_letter_code
_entity_poly.pdbx_strand_id
1 'polypeptide(L)'
;MPDANPCLNCGACCAYFRVSFYWGECASAGGLVPDELVTQVGVNHVAMLGTERSAPRCTALEGKVGEQVSCSIYHQRSSTCREFEASWVDGVHNEYCDKARAAAGLPPLEPEQAGFLVPIAI
;
A
#
# COMPACT_ATOMS: atom_id res chain seq x y z
N MET A 1 -15.80 -9.53 -15.38
CA MET A 1 -14.35 -9.29 -15.39
C MET A 1 -13.90 -9.17 -13.94
N PRO A 2 -13.43 -10.25 -13.31
CA PRO A 2 -12.86 -10.21 -11.96
C PRO A 2 -11.33 -9.98 -11.97
N ASP A 3 -10.78 -9.50 -13.10
CA ASP A 3 -9.34 -9.40 -13.40
C ASP A 3 -8.61 -8.21 -12.76
N ALA A 4 -9.02 -7.78 -11.56
CA ALA A 4 -8.41 -6.62 -10.89
C ALA A 4 -7.70 -7.07 -9.62
N ASN A 5 -6.39 -6.84 -9.56
CA ASN A 5 -5.55 -7.05 -8.37
C ASN A 5 -6.31 -6.59 -7.11
N PRO A 6 -6.60 -7.46 -6.13
CA PRO A 6 -7.39 -7.14 -4.94
C PRO A 6 -6.84 -5.94 -4.14
N CYS A 7 -5.56 -5.59 -4.28
CA CYS A 7 -4.96 -4.40 -3.68
C CYS A 7 -5.45 -3.09 -4.31
N LEU A 8 -5.86 -3.10 -5.59
CA LEU A 8 -6.45 -1.95 -6.29
C LEU A 8 -7.92 -1.72 -5.92
N ASN A 9 -8.55 -2.65 -5.19
CA ASN A 9 -9.98 -2.58 -4.84
C ASN A 9 -10.22 -2.66 -3.33
N CYS A 10 -9.21 -2.45 -2.48
CA CYS A 10 -9.43 -2.43 -1.04
C CYS A 10 -8.81 -1.23 -0.32
N GLY A 11 -7.59 -0.81 -0.66
CA GLY A 11 -6.91 0.31 0.00
C GLY A 11 -6.62 0.08 1.49
N ALA A 12 -6.79 -1.14 2.00
CA ALA A 12 -6.71 -1.46 3.42
C ALA A 12 -5.32 -1.13 4.00
N CYS A 13 -4.24 -1.53 3.32
CA CYS A 13 -2.88 -1.26 3.77
C CYS A 13 -2.57 0.24 3.88
N CYS A 14 -3.07 1.04 2.91
CA CYS A 14 -2.91 2.50 2.89
C CYS A 14 -3.70 3.22 4.00
N ALA A 15 -4.68 2.55 4.60
CA ALA A 15 -5.51 3.08 5.68
C ALA A 15 -5.24 2.40 7.05
N TYR A 16 -4.19 1.59 7.15
CA TYR A 16 -3.89 0.82 8.35
C TYR A 16 -2.44 0.95 8.81
N PHE A 17 -1.48 0.97 7.88
CA PHE A 17 -0.07 1.02 8.24
C PHE A 17 0.49 2.44 8.21
N ARG A 18 1.40 2.72 9.14
CA ARG A 18 2.35 3.84 9.00
C ARG A 18 3.43 3.43 8.00
N VAL A 19 3.47 4.09 6.86
CA VAL A 19 4.44 3.77 5.81
C VAL A 19 5.70 4.60 6.03
N SER A 20 6.63 4.10 6.85
CA SER A 20 7.94 4.72 7.06
C SER A 20 9.01 4.11 6.17
N PHE A 21 9.94 4.93 5.66
CA PHE A 21 11.04 4.50 4.81
C PHE A 21 12.21 5.50 4.87
N TYR A 22 13.34 5.14 4.26
CA TYR A 22 14.55 5.98 4.25
C TYR A 22 14.33 7.24 3.42
N TRP A 23 14.72 8.41 3.93
CA TRP A 23 14.53 9.70 3.23
C TRP A 23 15.22 9.76 1.86
N GLY A 24 16.22 8.91 1.61
CA GLY A 24 16.91 8.81 0.32
C GLY A 24 16.02 8.36 -0.84
N GLU A 25 14.84 7.80 -0.57
CA GLU A 25 13.86 7.46 -1.61
C GLU A 25 13.05 8.66 -2.10
N CYS A 26 13.15 9.82 -1.43
CA CYS A 26 12.51 11.07 -1.84
C CYS A 26 13.17 11.68 -3.07
N ALA A 27 12.41 12.41 -3.87
CA ALA A 27 12.87 13.03 -5.11
C ALA A 27 14.02 14.02 -4.88
N SER A 28 13.96 14.82 -3.80
CA SER A 28 15.05 15.73 -3.39
C SER A 28 16.38 15.03 -3.10
N ALA A 29 16.35 13.73 -2.80
CA ALA A 29 17.51 12.90 -2.51
C ALA A 29 17.97 12.02 -3.69
N GLY A 30 17.32 12.15 -4.86
CA GLY A 30 17.58 11.33 -6.05
C GLY A 30 16.72 10.07 -6.18
N GLY A 31 15.74 9.89 -5.29
CA GLY A 31 14.72 8.85 -5.39
C GLY A 31 13.52 9.24 -6.26
N LEU A 32 12.40 8.54 -6.08
CA LEU A 32 11.18 8.73 -6.88
C LEU A 32 10.01 9.32 -6.10
N VAL A 33 10.01 9.22 -4.76
CA VAL A 33 8.84 9.59 -3.95
C VAL A 33 8.73 11.12 -3.88
N PRO A 34 7.59 11.74 -4.23
CA PRO A 34 7.45 13.18 -4.16
C PRO A 34 7.57 13.71 -2.73
N ASP A 35 8.40 14.74 -2.53
CA ASP A 35 8.69 15.33 -1.22
C ASP A 35 7.45 15.91 -0.55
N GLU A 36 6.48 16.42 -1.32
CA GLU A 36 5.22 16.97 -0.83
C GLU A 36 4.24 15.92 -0.28
N LEU A 37 4.51 14.63 -0.51
CA LEU A 37 3.68 13.52 -0.04
C LEU A 37 4.32 12.76 1.12
N VAL A 38 5.35 13.32 1.75
CA VAL A 38 6.01 12.72 2.90
C VAL A 38 6.08 13.69 4.08
N THR A 39 6.29 13.14 5.27
CA THR A 39 6.55 13.89 6.49
C THR A 39 7.72 13.29 7.25
N GLN A 40 8.54 14.13 7.89
CA GLN A 40 9.68 13.65 8.66
C GLN A 40 9.22 13.00 9.97
N VAL A 41 9.66 11.76 10.22
CA VAL A 41 9.33 11.00 11.44
C VAL A 41 10.56 10.62 12.26
N GLY A 42 11.76 10.93 11.76
CA GLY A 42 13.02 10.75 12.46
C GLY A 42 14.20 11.34 11.68
N VAL A 43 15.41 11.17 12.20
CA VAL A 43 16.63 11.72 11.58
C VAL A 43 16.84 11.18 10.17
N ASN A 44 16.68 9.86 10.00
CA ASN A 44 16.93 9.17 8.72
C ASN A 44 15.65 8.61 8.08
N HIS A 45 14.47 8.95 8.60
CA HIS A 45 13.22 8.35 8.13
C HIS A 45 12.15 9.40 7.90
N VAL A 46 11.42 9.19 6.80
CA VAL A 46 10.17 9.86 6.49
C VAL A 46 9.03 8.85 6.53
N ALA A 47 7.80 9.34 6.60
CA ALA A 47 6.62 8.53 6.36
C ALA A 47 5.76 9.13 5.25
N MET A 48 5.00 8.30 4.54
CA MET A 48 3.96 8.81 3.64
C MET A 48 2.98 9.66 4.43
N LEU A 49 2.71 10.86 3.92
CA LEU A 49 1.87 11.85 4.58
C LEU A 49 0.49 11.29 4.89
N GLY A 50 0.03 11.53 6.12
CA GLY A 50 -1.24 11.08 6.64
C GLY A 50 -1.22 9.69 7.28
N THR A 51 -0.13 8.93 7.12
CA THR A 51 0.02 7.59 7.73
C THR A 51 0.68 7.63 9.11
N GLU A 52 1.28 8.76 9.50
CA GLU A 52 1.93 8.99 10.81
C GLU A 52 0.97 9.14 11.99
N ARG A 53 -0.34 9.23 11.70
CA ARG A 53 -1.41 9.50 12.67
C ARG A 53 -1.90 8.21 13.34
N SER A 54 -2.62 8.34 14.45
CA SER A 54 -3.24 7.19 15.15
C SER A 54 -4.27 6.44 14.31
N ALA A 55 -4.90 7.12 13.35
CA ALA A 55 -5.75 6.54 12.31
C ALA A 55 -5.09 6.80 10.94
N PRO A 56 -4.18 5.91 10.49
CA PRO A 56 -3.44 6.10 9.27
C PRO A 56 -4.37 6.21 8.05
N ARG A 57 -4.12 7.20 7.20
CA ARG A 57 -4.66 7.24 5.84
C ARG A 57 -3.71 8.01 4.96
N CYS A 58 -3.06 7.29 4.05
CA CYS A 58 -2.16 7.88 3.07
C CYS A 58 -2.90 8.92 2.22
N THR A 59 -2.34 10.13 2.08
CA THR A 59 -2.93 11.20 1.27
C THR A 59 -2.90 10.89 -0.22
N ALA A 60 -2.01 10.01 -0.67
CA ALA A 60 -1.96 9.54 -2.06
C ALA A 60 -2.99 8.44 -2.39
N LEU A 61 -3.77 7.99 -1.40
CA LEU A 61 -4.87 7.05 -1.61
C LEU A 61 -6.11 7.79 -2.10
N GLU A 62 -6.46 7.55 -3.36
CA GLU A 62 -7.68 8.02 -3.98
C GLU A 62 -8.79 6.97 -3.86
N GLY A 63 -10.04 7.44 -3.83
CA GLY A 63 -11.20 6.57 -3.67
C GLY A 63 -11.50 6.16 -2.23
N LYS A 64 -12.36 5.14 -2.09
CA LYS A 64 -12.93 4.72 -0.81
C LYS A 64 -12.45 3.33 -0.43
N VAL A 65 -11.92 3.20 0.79
CA VAL A 65 -11.43 1.94 1.34
C VAL A 65 -12.57 0.92 1.36
N GLY A 66 -12.29 -0.29 0.88
CA GLY A 66 -13.27 -1.37 0.72
C GLY A 66 -14.14 -1.28 -0.53
N GLU A 67 -13.96 -0.25 -1.35
CA GLU A 67 -14.60 -0.07 -2.64
C GLU A 67 -13.51 0.13 -3.71
N GLN A 68 -13.68 1.05 -4.66
CA GLN A 68 -12.66 1.35 -5.65
C GLN A 68 -11.63 2.34 -5.09
N VAL A 69 -10.34 2.00 -5.25
CA VAL A 69 -9.23 2.86 -4.85
C VAL A 69 -8.15 2.93 -5.93
N SER A 70 -7.31 3.97 -5.86
CA SER A 70 -6.09 4.07 -6.65
C SER A 70 -5.00 4.77 -5.84
N CYS A 71 -3.75 4.58 -6.23
CA CYS A 71 -2.64 5.36 -5.70
C CYS A 71 -2.25 6.40 -6.75
N SER A 72 -2.36 7.68 -6.42
CA SER A 72 -2.01 8.78 -7.34
C SER A 72 -0.54 8.81 -7.75
N ILE A 73 0.32 8.11 -6.99
CA ILE A 73 1.76 8.00 -7.23
C ILE A 73 2.22 6.56 -7.46
N TYR A 74 1.38 5.68 -8.02
CA TYR A 74 1.64 4.22 -8.10
C TYR A 74 3.06 3.84 -8.57
N HIS A 75 3.60 4.52 -9.58
CA HIS A 75 4.96 4.28 -10.10
C HIS A 75 6.08 4.91 -9.26
N GLN A 76 5.76 5.93 -8.48
CA GLN A 76 6.67 6.71 -7.63
C GLN A 76 6.57 6.33 -6.13
N ARG A 77 5.88 5.23 -5.81
CA ARG A 77 5.73 4.72 -4.42
C ARG A 77 7.09 4.50 -3.74
N SER A 78 7.11 4.41 -2.41
CA SER A 78 8.29 3.92 -1.68
C SER A 78 8.52 2.42 -1.92
N SER A 79 9.72 1.94 -1.63
CA SER A 79 10.08 0.52 -1.52
C SER A 79 9.07 -0.25 -0.66
N THR A 80 8.79 0.25 0.54
CA THR A 80 7.84 -0.35 1.49
C THR A 80 6.42 -0.51 0.95
N CYS A 81 5.97 0.40 0.08
CA CYS A 81 4.69 0.25 -0.61
C CYS A 81 4.73 -0.76 -1.77
N ARG A 82 5.89 -0.92 -2.43
CA ARG A 82 6.08 -1.82 -3.58
C ARG A 82 6.28 -3.27 -3.15
N GLU A 83 7.00 -3.47 -2.05
CA GLU A 83 7.40 -4.78 -1.53
C GLU A 83 6.30 -5.43 -0.67
N PHE A 84 5.25 -4.68 -0.30
CA PHE A 84 4.14 -5.25 0.45
C PHE A 84 3.23 -6.08 -0.45
N GLU A 85 3.18 -7.39 -0.20
CA GLU A 85 2.39 -8.33 -0.97
C GLU A 85 1.00 -8.59 -0.37
N ALA A 86 0.03 -8.90 -1.23
CA ALA A 86 -1.26 -9.38 -0.77
C ALA A 86 -1.12 -10.76 -0.11
N SER A 87 -2.09 -11.14 0.72
CA SER A 87 -2.16 -12.52 1.20
C SER A 87 -2.31 -13.50 0.03
N TRP A 88 -1.57 -14.60 0.11
CA TRP A 88 -1.54 -15.71 -0.84
C TRP A 88 -0.82 -15.44 -2.18
N VAL A 89 -0.10 -14.33 -2.33
CA VAL A 89 0.88 -14.17 -3.43
C VAL A 89 1.84 -15.36 -3.41
N ASP A 90 2.02 -16.01 -4.55
CA ASP A 90 2.83 -17.23 -4.70
C ASP A 90 2.49 -18.34 -3.68
N GLY A 91 1.23 -18.40 -3.25
CA GLY A 91 0.76 -19.38 -2.27
C GLY A 91 1.17 -19.07 -0.82
N VAL A 92 1.77 -17.90 -0.56
CA VAL A 92 2.26 -17.51 0.77
C VAL A 92 1.22 -16.67 1.51
N HIS A 93 0.79 -17.17 2.66
CA HIS A 93 -0.13 -16.43 3.54
C HIS A 93 0.54 -15.19 4.12
N ASN A 94 -0.11 -14.01 4.00
CA ASN A 94 0.35 -12.77 4.62
C ASN A 94 -0.65 -12.29 5.67
N GLU A 95 -0.37 -12.61 6.94
CA GLU A 95 -1.20 -12.20 8.08
C GLU A 95 -1.32 -10.68 8.25
N TYR A 96 -0.36 -9.89 7.76
CA TYR A 96 -0.42 -8.43 7.83
C TYR A 96 -1.46 -7.87 6.87
N CYS A 97 -1.60 -8.48 5.69
CA CYS A 97 -2.66 -8.13 4.75
C CYS A 97 -4.03 -8.39 5.38
N ASP A 98 -4.22 -9.54 6.03
CA ASP A 98 -5.48 -9.89 6.69
C ASP A 98 -5.81 -8.96 7.85
N LYS A 99 -4.83 -8.58 8.67
CA LYS A 99 -5.02 -7.59 9.75
C LYS A 99 -5.48 -6.24 9.20
N ALA A 100 -4.85 -5.76 8.13
CA ALA A 100 -5.24 -4.51 7.49
C ALA A 100 -6.66 -4.57 6.93
N ARG A 101 -7.02 -5.68 6.28
CA ARG A 101 -8.37 -5.91 5.75
C ARG A 101 -9.41 -5.97 6.87
N ALA A 102 -9.14 -6.71 7.95
CA ALA A 102 -10.02 -6.80 9.10
C ALA A 102 -10.26 -5.44 9.75
N ALA A 103 -9.22 -4.60 9.89
CA ALA A 103 -9.36 -3.23 10.39
C ALA A 103 -10.22 -2.33 9.49
N ALA A 104 -10.27 -2.63 8.19
CA ALA A 104 -11.16 -1.99 7.22
C ALA A 104 -12.56 -2.64 7.13
N GLY A 105 -12.87 -3.65 7.95
CA GLY A 105 -14.13 -4.39 7.90
C GLY A 105 -14.26 -5.34 6.70
N LEU A 106 -13.15 -5.69 6.06
CA LEU A 106 -13.10 -6.57 4.90
C LEU A 106 -12.75 -8.00 5.31
N PRO A 107 -13.31 -9.02 4.62
CA PRO A 107 -12.94 -10.41 4.87
C PRO A 107 -11.48 -10.65 4.46
N PRO A 108 -10.77 -11.63 5.07
CA PRO A 108 -9.44 -12.03 4.61
C PRO A 108 -9.48 -12.49 3.15
N LEU A 109 -8.33 -12.48 2.48
CA LEU A 109 -8.26 -13.07 1.14
C LEU A 109 -8.18 -14.58 1.24
N GLU A 110 -8.82 -15.26 0.30
CA GLU A 110 -8.72 -16.70 0.11
C GLU A 110 -7.61 -17.03 -0.92
N PRO A 111 -6.95 -18.20 -0.83
CA PRO A 111 -5.88 -18.57 -1.76
C PRO A 111 -6.26 -18.46 -3.24
N GLU A 112 -7.52 -18.77 -3.56
CA GLU A 112 -8.08 -18.71 -4.93
C GLU A 112 -8.14 -17.29 -5.48
N GLN A 113 -8.22 -16.28 -4.61
CA GLN A 113 -8.26 -14.87 -4.98
C GLN A 113 -6.86 -14.31 -5.30
N ALA A 114 -5.79 -14.99 -4.89
CA ALA A 114 -4.42 -14.60 -5.22
C ALA A 114 -3.90 -15.20 -6.53
N GLY A 115 -4.53 -16.26 -7.04
CA GLY A 115 -4.20 -16.82 -8.37
C GLY A 115 -4.36 -15.82 -9.53
N PHE A 116 -5.04 -14.70 -9.30
CA PHE A 116 -5.23 -13.60 -10.25
C PHE A 116 -4.18 -12.47 -10.11
N LEU A 117 -3.15 -12.64 -9.26
CA LEU A 117 -2.05 -11.68 -9.04
C LEU A 117 -0.83 -11.93 -9.93
N VAL A 118 -0.85 -13.01 -10.74
CA VAL A 118 0.19 -13.30 -11.73
C VAL A 118 0.10 -12.23 -12.84
N PRO A 119 1.21 -11.55 -13.20
CA PRO A 119 1.17 -10.49 -14.19
C PRO A 119 0.72 -11.04 -15.54
N ILE A 120 -0.31 -10.43 -16.13
CA ILE A 120 -0.45 -10.44 -17.59
C ILE A 120 0.81 -9.77 -18.13
N ALA A 121 1.74 -10.58 -18.64
CA ALA A 121 2.82 -10.09 -19.47
C ALA A 121 2.19 -9.38 -20.69
N ILE A 122 2.41 -8.08 -20.80
CA ILE A 122 2.35 -7.34 -22.06
C ILE A 122 3.77 -6.89 -22.36
#